data_AF-A0A9E4LAB0-F1
#
_entry.id   AF-A0A9E4LAB0-F1
#
_cell.length_a   1.000
_cell.length_b   1.000
_cell.length_c   1.000
_cell.angle_alpha   90.00
_cell.angle_beta   90.00
_cell.angle_gamma   90.00
#
_symmetry.space_group_name_H-M   'P 1'
#
loop_
_entity.id
_entity.type
_entity.pdbx_description
1 polymer ?
#
loop_
_entity_poly.entity_id
_entity_poly.type
_entity_poly.pdbx_seq_one_letter_code
_entity_poly.pdbx_strand_id
1 'polypeptide(L)'
;MKPSTRTGRGLWPGWKEETCRPSLPGLLTRFLFVVFGLLVVWGGAAFDPAAADQTEAPSVSVSVDRTEVTIGDPIRYTISVTAAAGVEVEIPLLGEQVGDFTVLDFGELPPRTENGRVVTGRWFRLTTFETGQHLLPGPTIRYRQPGGERKRIDGEDVSIAVLSLLAEAGQNPTLQDIKPPEALPFDWRPYGLVAVAGLILAGLGGGLFFYLRRPAPAVAPPVPPASQLALEALRRLHARGLIEKQQFETYYVSLSAIVREYLEDGLNLRAPEMTTEEFLSAAARDHQLSPIQQERLAEFLSQADLVKFARHRPGLEESEAAYQAARRFVEETQPPQDQHPHNSPGAAATEVSDAPS
;
A
#
# COMPACT_ATOMS: atom_id res chain seq x y z
N MET A 1 30.04 -16.15 -39.04
CA MET A 1 31.12 -15.52 -38.26
C MET A 1 30.62 -15.26 -36.84
N LYS A 2 31.20 -15.95 -35.85
CA LYS A 2 31.23 -15.56 -34.42
C LYS A 2 32.26 -14.42 -34.26
N PRO A 3 32.25 -13.57 -33.21
CA PRO A 3 32.35 -13.95 -31.79
C PRO A 3 31.34 -13.22 -30.87
N SER A 4 30.86 -13.79 -29.75
CA SER A 4 31.51 -14.09 -28.45
C SER A 4 31.89 -12.84 -27.65
N THR A 5 31.12 -12.53 -26.58
CA THR A 5 31.49 -12.65 -25.13
C THR A 5 31.88 -11.27 -24.58
N ARG A 6 31.61 -10.81 -23.36
CA ARG A 6 31.33 -11.45 -22.06
C ARG A 6 30.98 -10.32 -21.04
N THR A 7 30.29 -10.69 -19.97
CA THR A 7 30.40 -10.14 -18.58
C THR A 7 29.97 -8.70 -18.26
N GLY A 8 29.08 -8.60 -17.27
CA GLY A 8 28.83 -7.39 -16.48
C GLY A 8 27.82 -7.62 -15.37
N ARG A 9 28.25 -8.28 -14.29
CA ARG A 9 27.54 -8.38 -13.00
C ARG A 9 27.70 -7.04 -12.27
N GLY A 10 26.60 -6.44 -11.82
CA GLY A 10 26.57 -5.32 -10.85
C GLY A 10 25.13 -5.16 -10.36
N LEU A 11 24.78 -5.63 -9.15
CA LEU A 11 24.89 -4.88 -7.88
C LEU A 11 24.21 -3.50 -7.95
N TRP A 12 22.92 -3.49 -7.60
CA TRP A 12 22.29 -2.42 -6.82
C TRP A 12 22.77 -2.57 -5.36
N PRO A 13 22.86 -1.52 -4.51
CA PRO A 13 21.90 -0.40 -4.42
C PRO A 13 22.54 0.99 -4.18
N GLY A 14 21.73 2.05 -4.29
CA GLY A 14 22.06 3.35 -3.71
C GLY A 14 21.97 4.54 -4.66
N TRP A 15 20.77 4.85 -5.12
CA TRP A 15 20.43 6.19 -5.62
C TRP A 15 19.55 6.85 -4.56
N LYS A 16 19.94 8.00 -4.02
CA LYS A 16 19.46 9.29 -4.56
C LYS A 16 20.06 10.47 -3.80
N GLU A 17 20.52 11.39 -4.62
CA GLU A 17 21.08 12.69 -4.33
C GLU A 17 20.02 13.66 -3.78
N GLU A 18 20.54 14.57 -2.98
CA GLU A 18 20.00 15.86 -2.58
C GLU A 18 19.43 16.61 -3.79
N THR A 19 18.16 17.00 -3.75
CA THR A 19 17.71 18.18 -4.51
C THR A 19 16.61 18.91 -3.76
N CYS A 20 16.89 20.20 -3.62
CA CYS A 20 16.14 21.28 -3.03
C CYS A 20 14.72 21.39 -3.64
N ARG A 21 13.70 21.60 -2.81
CA ARG A 21 12.39 22.12 -3.21
C ARG A 21 12.11 23.43 -2.47
N PRO A 22 11.77 24.53 -3.17
CA PRO A 22 11.08 25.66 -2.57
C PRO A 22 9.58 25.59 -2.87
N SER A 23 8.72 25.99 -1.91
CA SER A 23 7.56 26.87 -2.14
C SER A 23 6.68 27.00 -0.89
N LEU A 24 6.86 28.15 -0.21
CA LEU A 24 5.83 29.08 0.31
C LEU A 24 4.84 28.65 1.42
N PRO A 25 4.29 29.65 2.17
CA PRO A 25 4.16 29.57 3.61
C PRO A 25 2.71 29.65 4.13
N GLY A 26 2.49 29.12 5.33
CA GLY A 26 1.40 29.49 6.24
C GLY A 26 1.99 29.49 7.66
N LEU A 27 2.15 30.63 8.34
CA LEU A 27 1.12 31.35 9.13
C LEU A 27 0.64 30.49 10.32
N LEU A 28 0.58 31.10 11.51
CA LEU A 28 0.36 30.53 12.87
C LEU A 28 1.66 30.17 13.61
N THR A 29 2.00 30.61 14.82
CA THR A 29 1.27 31.36 15.87
C THR A 29 2.35 32.02 16.76
N ARG A 30 2.15 33.29 17.13
CA ARG A 30 2.99 34.02 18.09
C ARG A 30 2.37 33.93 19.48
N PHE A 31 3.13 33.43 20.46
CA PHE A 31 2.99 33.75 21.88
C PHE A 31 4.30 33.44 22.60
N LEU A 32 5.04 34.47 23.06
CA LEU A 32 5.40 34.65 24.48
C LEU A 32 6.31 35.88 24.67
N PHE A 33 5.87 36.76 25.59
CA PHE A 33 6.59 37.58 26.56
C PHE A 33 8.09 37.85 26.39
N VAL A 34 8.48 39.14 26.34
CA VAL A 34 9.57 39.70 27.17
C VAL A 34 9.29 41.19 27.50
N VAL A 35 9.38 41.48 28.80
CA VAL A 35 9.42 42.75 29.51
C VAL A 35 10.59 43.65 29.08
N PHE A 36 10.41 44.96 28.86
CA PHE A 36 11.39 45.97 29.31
C PHE A 36 10.91 47.43 29.14
N GLY A 37 11.19 48.24 30.17
CA GLY A 37 11.85 49.53 29.92
C GLY A 37 10.97 50.77 29.82
N LEU A 38 10.38 51.17 30.94
CA LEU A 38 9.95 52.54 31.20
C LEU A 38 11.20 53.45 31.22
N LEU A 39 11.41 54.24 30.17
CA LEU A 39 12.44 55.28 30.12
C LEU A 39 11.74 56.63 29.99
N VAL A 40 11.57 57.24 31.17
CA VAL A 40 11.21 58.64 31.37
C VAL A 40 12.27 59.50 30.70
N VAL A 41 11.90 60.18 29.62
CA VAL A 41 12.64 61.35 29.12
C VAL A 41 11.88 62.58 29.58
N TRP A 42 12.44 63.22 30.61
CA TRP A 42 12.15 64.58 31.00
C TRP A 42 12.61 65.52 29.88
N GLY A 43 11.67 65.94 29.05
CA GLY A 43 11.80 67.12 28.19
C GLY A 43 11.02 68.26 28.80
N GLY A 44 11.67 69.06 29.64
CA GLY A 44 11.12 70.31 30.15
C GLY A 44 10.94 71.29 29.00
N ALA A 45 9.68 71.48 28.59
CA ALA A 45 9.23 72.70 27.96
C ALA A 45 8.45 73.47 29.02
N ALA A 46 8.94 74.65 29.38
CA ALA A 46 8.27 75.58 30.25
C ALA A 46 6.87 75.89 29.65
N PHE A 47 5.84 75.33 30.27
CA PHE A 47 4.45 75.70 29.99
C PHE A 47 4.19 77.02 30.71
N ASP A 48 4.04 78.08 29.92
CA ASP A 48 3.62 79.41 30.35
C ASP A 48 2.20 79.30 30.96
N PRO A 49 1.98 79.55 32.26
CA PRO A 49 0.67 79.40 32.89
C PRO A 49 -0.13 80.70 32.74
N ALA A 50 -0.21 81.22 31.52
CA ALA A 50 -0.85 82.50 31.20
C ALA A 50 -1.60 82.43 29.87
N ALA A 51 -2.43 81.40 29.70
CA ALA A 51 -3.55 81.41 28.77
C ALA A 51 -4.66 80.53 29.35
N ALA A 52 -5.19 80.94 30.51
CA ALA A 52 -6.54 80.56 30.89
C ALA A 52 -7.50 81.28 29.94
N ASP A 53 -7.62 80.77 28.73
CA ASP A 53 -8.61 81.23 27.77
C ASP A 53 -9.53 80.05 27.49
N GLN A 54 -10.65 80.06 28.22
CA GLN A 54 -11.91 79.39 27.91
C GLN A 54 -11.76 78.07 27.12
N THR A 55 -11.39 76.99 27.79
CA THR A 55 -11.53 75.65 27.20
C THR A 55 -13.01 75.42 26.91
N GLU A 56 -13.42 75.63 25.67
CA GLU A 56 -14.76 75.34 25.19
C GLU A 56 -15.13 73.90 25.56
N ALA A 57 -16.40 73.70 25.91
CA ALA A 57 -16.91 72.37 26.16
C ALA A 57 -16.63 71.45 24.95
N PRO A 58 -16.34 70.16 25.18
CA PRO A 58 -16.27 69.21 24.07
C PRO A 58 -17.63 69.13 23.39
N SER A 59 -17.65 68.99 22.06
CA SER A 59 -18.88 68.73 21.32
C SER A 59 -19.00 67.23 21.04
N VAL A 60 -20.21 66.70 21.20
CA VAL A 60 -20.55 65.31 20.87
C VAL A 60 -21.32 65.32 19.57
N SER A 61 -20.93 64.46 18.64
CA SER A 61 -21.64 64.20 17.40
C SER A 61 -21.93 62.72 17.29
N VAL A 62 -23.16 62.41 16.91
CA VAL A 62 -23.66 61.06 16.72
C VAL A 62 -24.07 60.93 15.26
N SER A 63 -23.63 59.87 14.59
CA SER A 63 -23.97 59.64 13.18
C SER A 63 -24.32 58.17 12.95
N VAL A 64 -25.32 57.95 12.11
CA VAL A 64 -25.70 56.64 11.58
C VAL A 64 -25.50 56.67 10.08
N ASP A 65 -25.06 55.54 9.51
CA ASP A 65 -24.90 55.38 8.06
C ASP A 65 -26.23 55.35 7.29
N ARG A 66 -27.28 54.78 7.89
CA ARG A 66 -28.63 54.67 7.31
C ARG A 66 -29.70 54.92 8.37
N THR A 67 -30.65 55.81 8.08
CA THR A 67 -31.82 56.07 8.94
C THR A 67 -33.05 55.24 8.54
N GLU A 68 -32.96 54.49 7.45
CA GLU A 68 -34.00 53.60 6.94
C GLU A 68 -33.35 52.26 6.56
N VAL A 69 -33.78 51.18 7.21
CA VAL A 69 -33.22 49.82 7.05
C VAL A 69 -34.31 48.76 7.15
N THR A 70 -34.03 47.54 6.71
CA THR A 70 -34.95 46.41 6.86
C THR A 70 -34.68 45.60 8.13
N ILE A 71 -35.64 44.77 8.56
CA ILE A 71 -35.45 43.84 9.69
C ILE A 71 -34.15 43.05 9.53
N GLY A 72 -33.29 43.05 10.55
CA GLY A 72 -32.04 42.30 10.57
C GLY A 72 -30.89 42.93 9.79
N ASP A 73 -31.10 44.11 9.17
CA ASP A 73 -30.02 44.84 8.53
C ASP A 73 -29.09 45.47 9.58
N PRO A 74 -27.77 45.27 9.46
CA PRO A 74 -26.83 45.93 10.35
C PRO A 74 -26.64 47.40 9.96
N ILE A 75 -26.74 48.28 10.96
CA ILE A 75 -26.42 49.72 10.85
C ILE A 75 -25.12 50.04 11.57
N ARG A 76 -24.44 51.11 11.15
CA ARG A 76 -23.23 51.60 11.80
C ARG A 76 -23.52 52.87 12.58
N TYR A 77 -23.50 52.76 13.90
CA TYR A 77 -23.64 53.86 14.84
C TYR A 77 -22.27 54.39 15.26
N THR A 78 -22.00 55.67 15.03
CA THR A 78 -20.69 56.27 15.31
C THR A 78 -20.84 57.45 16.27
N ILE A 79 -20.14 57.37 17.40
CA ILE A 79 -20.04 58.43 18.41
C ILE A 79 -18.68 59.11 18.20
N SER A 80 -18.67 60.42 17.93
CA SER A 80 -17.45 61.21 17.78
C SER A 80 -17.47 62.42 18.71
N VAL A 81 -16.42 62.61 19.48
CA VAL A 81 -16.26 63.67 20.46
C VAL A 81 -15.10 64.57 20.05
N THR A 82 -15.37 65.87 19.93
CA THR A 82 -14.38 66.87 19.53
C THR A 82 -14.03 67.75 20.72
N ALA A 83 -12.83 67.55 21.27
CA ALA A 83 -12.36 68.22 22.48
C ALA A 83 -11.07 69.01 22.25
N ALA A 84 -10.83 70.05 23.04
CA ALA A 84 -9.55 70.78 23.02
C ALA A 84 -8.41 69.88 23.51
N ALA A 85 -7.17 70.17 23.08
CA ALA A 85 -5.99 69.43 23.53
C ALA A 85 -5.85 69.50 25.07
N GLY A 86 -5.70 68.33 25.72
CA GLY A 86 -5.58 68.21 27.18
C GLY A 86 -6.88 67.89 27.92
N VAL A 87 -8.04 67.88 27.25
CA VAL A 87 -9.30 67.42 27.84
C VAL A 87 -9.35 65.88 27.82
N GLU A 88 -9.52 65.27 28.99
CA GLU A 88 -9.71 63.82 29.13
C GLU A 88 -11.18 63.48 28.85
N VAL A 89 -11.43 62.60 27.87
CA VAL A 89 -12.78 62.19 27.43
C VAL A 89 -12.94 60.68 27.61
N GLU A 90 -14.02 60.28 28.28
CA GLU A 90 -14.39 58.89 28.51
C GLU A 90 -15.69 58.59 27.75
N ILE A 91 -15.58 57.88 26.63
CA ILE A 91 -16.73 57.42 25.82
C ILE A 91 -17.20 56.06 26.40
N PRO A 92 -18.46 55.93 26.83
CA PRO A 92 -18.95 54.70 27.44
C PRO A 92 -18.94 53.53 26.45
N LEU A 93 -18.71 52.32 26.98
CA LEU A 93 -19.09 51.08 26.30
C LEU A 93 -20.60 50.97 26.35
N LEU A 94 -21.23 50.90 25.18
CA LEU A 94 -22.60 50.45 25.06
C LEU A 94 -22.63 48.96 25.46
N GLY A 95 -23.66 48.55 26.22
CA GLY A 95 -23.84 47.15 26.63
C GLY A 95 -24.21 46.25 25.45
N GLU A 96 -24.78 45.07 25.72
CA GLU A 96 -25.25 44.16 24.66
C GLU A 96 -26.42 44.73 23.84
N GLN A 97 -27.14 45.70 24.39
CA GLN A 97 -28.31 46.32 23.80
C GLN A 97 -28.35 47.84 24.05
N VAL A 98 -28.83 48.59 23.07
CA VAL A 98 -29.01 50.05 23.10
C VAL A 98 -30.39 50.38 22.54
N GLY A 99 -31.33 50.72 23.42
CA GLY A 99 -32.75 50.80 23.04
C GLY A 99 -33.24 49.45 22.51
N ASP A 100 -33.81 49.45 21.30
CA ASP A 100 -34.33 48.23 20.64
C ASP A 100 -33.28 47.55 19.73
N PHE A 101 -32.01 47.97 19.81
CA PHE A 101 -30.94 47.47 18.96
C PHE A 101 -29.93 46.63 19.73
N THR A 102 -29.59 45.47 19.17
CA THR A 102 -28.53 44.59 19.67
C THR A 102 -27.17 44.99 19.08
N VAL A 103 -26.14 45.01 19.91
CA VAL A 103 -24.76 45.29 19.49
C VAL A 103 -24.12 44.02 18.92
N LEU A 104 -23.75 44.04 17.64
CA LEU A 104 -23.06 42.95 16.95
C LEU A 104 -21.54 43.06 17.06
N ASP A 105 -21.01 44.28 16.98
CA ASP A 105 -19.57 44.55 16.99
C ASP A 105 -19.30 45.99 17.43
N PHE A 106 -18.10 46.28 17.91
CA PHE A 106 -17.71 47.63 18.29
C PHE A 106 -16.20 47.85 18.14
N GLY A 107 -15.82 49.11 17.96
CA GLY A 107 -14.42 49.49 17.91
C GLY A 107 -14.20 50.97 18.19
N GLU A 108 -12.93 51.34 18.29
CA GLU A 108 -12.50 52.73 18.48
C GLU A 108 -12.12 53.36 17.14
N LEU A 109 -12.38 54.65 17.00
CA LEU A 109 -11.87 55.46 15.92
C LEU A 109 -10.49 55.99 16.32
N PRO A 110 -9.48 55.91 15.43
CA PRO A 110 -8.17 56.48 15.73
C PRO A 110 -8.31 57.98 15.99
N PRO A 111 -7.64 58.53 17.01
CA PRO A 111 -7.70 59.95 17.31
C PRO A 111 -7.16 60.77 16.12
N ARG A 112 -7.88 61.82 15.74
CA ARG A 112 -7.49 62.74 14.67
C ARG A 112 -7.52 64.16 15.18
N THR A 113 -6.67 65.03 14.64
CA THR A 113 -6.68 66.45 14.99
C THR A 113 -7.31 67.24 13.85
N GLU A 114 -8.39 67.97 14.14
CA GLU A 114 -9.10 68.82 13.19
C GLU A 114 -9.27 70.21 13.81
N ASN A 115 -8.86 71.27 13.10
CA ASN A 115 -8.95 72.66 13.56
C ASN A 115 -8.35 72.90 14.96
N GLY A 116 -7.24 72.22 15.30
CA GLY A 116 -6.58 72.33 16.61
C GLY A 116 -7.28 71.58 17.76
N ARG A 117 -8.36 70.83 17.47
CA ARG A 117 -9.10 70.00 18.42
C ARG A 117 -8.87 68.52 18.14
N VAL A 118 -8.87 67.71 19.18
CA VAL A 118 -8.75 66.25 19.08
C VAL A 118 -10.15 65.65 18.94
N VAL A 119 -10.36 64.93 17.84
CA VAL A 119 -11.53 64.12 17.56
C VAL A 119 -11.22 62.68 17.91
N THR A 120 -11.93 62.14 18.90
CA THR A 120 -11.89 60.71 19.25
C THR A 120 -13.28 60.13 19.11
N GLY A 121 -13.40 58.82 18.92
CA GLY A 121 -14.71 58.25 18.73
C GLY A 121 -14.74 56.76 18.81
N ARG A 122 -15.95 56.21 18.73
CA ARG A 122 -16.22 54.78 18.72
C ARG A 122 -17.33 54.48 17.73
N TRP A 123 -17.23 53.34 17.07
CA TRP A 123 -18.27 52.83 16.19
C TRP A 123 -18.84 51.53 16.76
N PHE A 124 -20.12 51.32 16.52
CA PHE A 124 -20.89 50.14 16.91
C PHE A 124 -21.66 49.66 15.70
N ARG A 125 -21.67 48.35 15.48
CA ARG A 125 -22.52 47.70 14.50
C ARG A 125 -23.74 47.19 15.23
N LEU A 126 -24.91 47.71 14.87
CA LEU A 126 -26.16 47.43 15.57
C LEU A 126 -27.13 46.73 14.62
N THR A 127 -28.03 45.90 15.16
CA THR A 127 -29.14 45.30 14.40
C THR A 127 -30.40 45.26 15.26
N THR A 128 -31.57 45.23 14.64
CA THR A 128 -32.83 44.99 15.34
C THR A 128 -33.73 44.06 14.53
N PHE A 129 -34.59 43.34 15.23
CA PHE A 129 -35.60 42.46 14.66
C PHE A 129 -37.01 43.03 14.78
N GLU A 130 -37.16 44.19 15.43
CA GLU A 130 -38.42 44.90 15.56
C GLU A 130 -38.62 45.87 14.39
N THR A 131 -39.85 45.94 13.88
CA THR A 131 -40.23 46.84 12.80
C THR A 131 -40.92 48.07 13.34
N GLY A 132 -40.70 49.22 12.71
CA GLY A 132 -41.33 50.47 13.08
C GLY A 132 -40.32 51.60 13.20
N GLN A 133 -40.71 52.68 13.87
CA GLN A 133 -39.79 53.76 14.21
C GLN A 133 -39.17 53.48 15.57
N HIS A 134 -37.85 53.34 15.60
CA HIS A 134 -37.09 53.07 16.81
C HIS A 134 -36.12 54.21 17.09
N LEU A 135 -35.97 54.56 18.37
CA LEU A 135 -35.11 55.63 18.81
C LEU A 135 -33.80 55.05 19.36
N LEU A 136 -32.66 55.49 18.81
CA LEU A 136 -31.35 55.23 19.39
C LEU A 136 -31.03 56.35 20.38
N PRO A 137 -30.92 56.05 21.68
CA PRO A 137 -30.55 57.06 22.66
C PRO A 137 -29.10 57.53 22.46
N GLY A 138 -28.91 58.84 22.59
CA GLY A 138 -27.60 59.46 22.61
C GLY A 138 -26.79 59.04 23.84
N PRO A 139 -25.47 58.83 23.71
CA PRO A 139 -24.62 58.39 24.82
C PRO A 139 -24.34 59.56 25.77
N THR A 140 -24.36 59.31 27.08
CA THR A 140 -23.80 60.24 28.06
C THR A 140 -22.29 60.10 28.12
N ILE A 141 -21.56 61.10 27.64
CA ILE A 141 -20.09 61.14 27.66
C ILE A 141 -19.62 61.93 28.88
N ARG A 142 -18.58 61.41 29.53
CA ARG A 142 -17.93 62.07 30.67
C ARG A 142 -16.64 62.71 30.21
N TYR A 143 -16.40 63.94 30.63
CA TYR A 143 -15.16 64.64 30.30
C TYR A 143 -14.62 65.40 31.51
N ARG A 144 -13.30 65.60 31.51
CA ARG A 144 -12.59 66.39 32.52
C ARG A 144 -11.61 67.35 31.84
N GLN A 145 -11.80 68.63 32.11
CA GLN A 145 -10.85 69.66 31.69
C GLN A 145 -9.63 69.65 32.64
N PRO A 146 -8.44 70.06 32.18
CA PRO A 146 -7.25 70.16 33.05
C PRO A 146 -7.54 70.96 34.32
N GLY A 147 -7.43 70.32 35.49
CA GLY A 147 -7.71 70.95 36.79
C GLY A 147 -9.19 71.18 37.13
N GLY A 148 -10.12 70.72 36.29
CA GLY A 148 -11.57 70.88 36.47
C GLY A 148 -12.27 69.64 37.04
N GLU A 149 -13.53 69.83 37.46
CA GLU A 149 -14.42 68.73 37.87
C GLU A 149 -14.90 67.89 36.67
N ARG A 150 -15.34 66.66 36.94
CA ARG A 150 -15.93 65.79 35.92
C ARG A 150 -17.30 66.33 35.51
N LYS A 151 -17.47 66.61 34.24
CA LYS A 151 -18.74 67.06 33.64
C LYS A 151 -19.30 65.98 32.73
N ARG A 152 -20.58 66.11 32.39
CA ARG A 152 -21.31 65.20 31.49
C ARG A 152 -21.86 66.00 30.32
N ILE A 153 -21.85 65.38 29.16
CA ILE A 153 -22.51 65.87 27.95
C ILE A 153 -23.22 64.71 27.29
N ASP A 154 -24.48 64.92 26.93
CA ASP A 154 -25.31 63.92 26.27
C ASP A 154 -25.22 64.11 24.75
N GLY A 155 -25.13 63.00 24.02
CA GLY A 155 -25.30 63.00 22.57
C GLY A 155 -26.77 63.15 22.18
N GLU A 156 -27.02 63.45 20.91
CA GLU A 156 -28.36 63.52 20.35
C GLU A 156 -28.94 62.12 20.08
N ASP A 157 -30.24 61.97 20.24
CA ASP A 157 -30.97 60.75 19.88
C ASP A 157 -31.17 60.69 18.37
N VAL A 158 -31.10 59.48 17.80
CA VAL A 158 -31.28 59.25 16.36
C VAL A 158 -32.47 58.33 16.12
N SER A 159 -33.46 58.79 15.35
CA SER A 159 -34.60 57.97 14.94
C SER A 159 -34.27 57.15 13.70
N ILE A 160 -34.57 55.85 13.74
CA ILE A 160 -34.35 54.91 12.63
C ILE A 160 -35.67 54.21 12.28
N ALA A 161 -36.03 54.24 11.00
CA ALA A 161 -37.17 53.52 10.47
C ALA A 161 -36.74 52.11 10.03
N VAL A 162 -37.30 51.09 10.67
CA VAL A 162 -37.07 49.69 10.34
C VAL A 162 -38.26 49.16 9.56
N LEU A 163 -38.06 49.01 8.25
CA LEU A 163 -39.06 48.52 7.32
C LEU A 163 -39.24 47.01 7.42
N SER A 164 -40.50 46.59 7.37
CA SER A 164 -40.84 45.18 7.20
C SER A 164 -40.80 44.80 5.73
N LEU A 165 -40.00 43.81 5.37
CA LEU A 165 -40.03 43.19 4.03
C LEU A 165 -41.40 42.57 3.70
N LEU A 166 -42.21 42.25 4.72
CA LEU A 166 -43.57 41.74 4.54
C LEU A 166 -44.56 42.82 4.09
N ALA A 167 -44.31 44.09 4.41
CA ALA A 167 -45.22 45.19 4.09
C ALA A 167 -45.09 45.65 2.62
N GLU A 168 -43.88 45.59 2.04
CA GLU A 168 -43.66 45.88 0.63
C GLU A 168 -44.11 44.74 -0.29
N ALA A 169 -44.10 43.50 0.19
CA ALA A 169 -44.76 42.37 -0.45
C ALA A 169 -46.28 42.52 -0.29
N GLY A 170 -46.84 43.46 -1.05
CA GLY A 170 -48.22 43.94 -0.93
C GLY A 170 -49.28 42.83 -0.81
N GLN A 171 -50.47 43.27 -0.37
CA GLN A 171 -51.66 42.52 0.06
C GLN A 171 -52.24 41.47 -0.91
N ASN A 172 -51.49 41.04 -1.92
CA ASN A 172 -51.71 39.84 -2.73
C ASN A 172 -50.35 39.18 -3.05
N PRO A 173 -49.77 38.36 -2.14
CA PRO A 173 -48.64 37.54 -2.51
C PRO A 173 -49.14 36.57 -3.58
N THR A 174 -48.75 36.80 -4.83
CA THR A 174 -48.94 35.79 -5.88
C THR A 174 -48.14 34.59 -5.41
N LEU A 175 -48.85 33.55 -4.93
CA LEU A 175 -48.26 32.32 -4.43
C LEU A 175 -47.35 31.76 -5.52
N GLN A 176 -46.05 31.89 -5.33
CA GLN A 176 -45.08 31.28 -6.23
C GLN A 176 -45.08 29.78 -5.93
N ASP A 177 -45.08 29.00 -6.99
CA ASP A 177 -45.05 27.55 -6.86
C ASP A 177 -43.73 27.11 -6.18
N ILE A 178 -43.81 26.00 -5.45
CA ILE A 178 -42.65 25.49 -4.71
C ILE A 178 -41.62 25.03 -5.73
N LYS A 179 -40.38 25.54 -5.63
CA LYS A 179 -39.29 25.10 -6.51
C LYS A 179 -39.13 23.58 -6.41
N PRO A 180 -39.04 22.86 -7.54
CA PRO A 180 -38.80 21.44 -7.52
C PRO A 180 -37.43 21.13 -6.88
N PRO A 181 -37.26 19.96 -6.23
CA PRO A 181 -35.98 19.55 -5.68
C PRO A 181 -34.90 19.53 -6.77
N GLU A 182 -33.73 20.12 -6.50
CA GLU A 182 -32.58 19.98 -7.39
C GLU A 182 -32.13 18.51 -7.43
N ALA A 183 -31.96 17.99 -8.65
CA ALA A 183 -31.40 16.67 -8.83
C ALA A 183 -29.91 16.71 -8.48
N LEU A 184 -29.53 15.97 -7.44
CA LEU A 184 -28.12 15.74 -7.13
C LEU A 184 -27.48 14.95 -8.29
N PRO A 185 -26.25 15.31 -8.72
CA PRO A 185 -25.54 14.56 -9.73
C PRO A 185 -25.31 13.12 -9.24
N PHE A 186 -25.67 12.14 -10.07
CA PHE A 186 -25.49 10.73 -9.76
C PHE A 186 -24.01 10.35 -9.82
N ASP A 187 -23.47 9.81 -8.72
CA ASP A 187 -22.08 9.33 -8.67
C ASP A 187 -21.99 7.85 -9.06
N TRP A 188 -21.45 7.56 -10.24
CA TRP A 188 -21.24 6.19 -10.74
C TRP A 188 -20.03 5.46 -10.12
N ARG A 189 -19.12 6.17 -9.45
CA ARG A 189 -17.88 5.61 -8.91
C ARG A 189 -18.09 4.40 -7.98
N PRO A 190 -19.02 4.41 -7.00
CA PRO A 190 -19.24 3.25 -6.13
C PRO A 190 -19.74 2.03 -6.92
N TYR A 191 -20.60 2.22 -7.92
CA TYR A 191 -21.11 1.15 -8.76
C TYR A 191 -20.02 0.55 -9.66
N GLY A 192 -19.12 1.39 -10.18
CA GLY A 192 -17.94 0.94 -10.91
C GLY A 192 -17.01 0.09 -10.06
N LEU A 193 -16.79 0.48 -8.80
CA LEU A 193 -16.00 -0.29 -7.82
C LEU A 193 -16.62 -1.67 -7.54
N VAL A 194 -17.94 -1.73 -7.35
CA VAL A 194 -18.67 -3.00 -7.16
C VAL A 194 -18.58 -3.89 -8.39
N ALA A 195 -18.71 -3.32 -9.59
CA ALA A 195 -18.59 -4.06 -10.84
C ALA A 195 -17.19 -4.67 -11.02
N VAL A 196 -16.12 -3.90 -10.75
CA VAL A 196 -14.74 -4.39 -10.80
C VAL A 196 -14.49 -5.49 -9.77
N ALA A 197 -14.98 -5.32 -8.54
CA ALA A 197 -14.87 -6.34 -7.50
C ALA A 197 -15.56 -7.65 -7.92
N GLY A 198 -16.75 -7.58 -8.51
CA GLY A 198 -17.46 -8.75 -9.02
C GLY A 198 -16.69 -9.46 -10.15
N LEU A 199 -16.05 -8.70 -11.04
CA LEU A 199 -15.27 -9.25 -12.16
C LEU A 199 -14.01 -9.96 -11.68
N ILE A 200 -13.34 -9.42 -10.66
CA ILE A 200 -12.21 -10.07 -9.99
C ILE A 200 -12.66 -11.36 -9.31
N LEU A 201 -13.79 -11.34 -8.59
CA LEU A 201 -14.32 -12.52 -7.91
C LEU A 201 -14.67 -13.64 -8.89
N ALA A 202 -15.29 -13.29 -10.02
CA ALA A 202 -15.61 -14.22 -11.10
C ALA A 202 -14.34 -14.79 -11.75
N GLY A 203 -13.31 -13.97 -11.98
CA GLY A 203 -12.02 -14.41 -12.49
C GLY A 203 -11.31 -15.38 -11.53
N LEU A 204 -11.30 -15.08 -10.23
CA LEU A 204 -10.75 -15.96 -9.19
C LEU A 204 -11.53 -17.29 -9.10
N GLY A 205 -12.85 -17.22 -9.09
CA GLY A 205 -13.71 -18.42 -9.07
C GLY A 205 -13.52 -19.30 -10.30
N GLY A 206 -13.49 -18.68 -11.49
CA GLY A 206 -13.24 -19.39 -12.76
C GLY A 206 -11.83 -19.98 -12.83
N GLY A 207 -10.82 -19.24 -12.36
CA GLY A 207 -9.43 -19.71 -12.28
C GLY A 207 -9.28 -20.89 -11.32
N LEU A 208 -9.89 -20.81 -10.13
CA LEU A 208 -9.89 -21.90 -9.15
C LEU A 208 -10.62 -23.13 -9.69
N PHE A 209 -11.78 -22.96 -10.31
CA PHE A 209 -12.53 -24.04 -10.93
C PHE A 209 -11.72 -24.76 -12.02
N PHE A 210 -11.05 -23.99 -12.89
CA PHE A 210 -10.18 -24.57 -13.92
C PHE A 210 -8.95 -25.25 -13.33
N TYR A 211 -8.37 -24.70 -12.27
CA TYR A 211 -7.21 -25.27 -11.58
C TYR A 211 -7.56 -26.61 -10.92
N LEU A 212 -8.68 -26.67 -10.19
CA LEU A 212 -9.17 -27.90 -9.54
C LEU A 212 -9.61 -28.97 -10.54
N ARG A 213 -10.00 -28.58 -11.75
CA ARG A 213 -10.31 -29.52 -12.84
C ARG A 213 -9.12 -29.99 -13.65
N ARG A 214 -7.90 -29.52 -13.36
CA ARG A 214 -6.73 -30.04 -14.07
C ARG A 214 -6.47 -31.48 -13.63
N PRO A 215 -6.35 -32.44 -14.57
CA PRO A 215 -5.94 -33.79 -14.23
C PRO A 215 -4.54 -33.74 -13.61
N ALA A 216 -4.32 -34.55 -12.57
CA ALA A 216 -3.00 -34.68 -11.97
C ALA A 216 -1.98 -35.10 -13.05
N PRO A 217 -0.73 -34.59 -12.99
CA PRO A 217 0.31 -35.03 -13.90
C PRO A 217 0.47 -36.55 -13.77
N ALA A 218 0.39 -37.26 -14.90
CA ALA A 218 0.55 -38.71 -14.93
C ALA A 218 1.93 -39.08 -14.38
N VAL A 219 1.95 -39.86 -13.30
CA VAL A 219 3.18 -40.42 -12.74
C VAL A 219 3.74 -41.38 -13.79
N ALA A 220 5.00 -41.16 -14.20
CA ALA A 220 5.67 -42.05 -15.14
C ALA A 220 5.74 -43.48 -14.55
N PRO A 221 5.62 -44.53 -15.37
CA PRO A 221 5.72 -45.90 -14.88
C PRO A 221 7.10 -46.15 -14.24
N PRO A 222 7.18 -47.01 -13.20
CA PRO A 222 8.44 -47.34 -12.55
C PRO A 222 9.41 -47.98 -13.57
N VAL A 223 10.68 -47.57 -13.51
CA VAL A 223 11.75 -48.15 -14.33
C VAL A 223 11.91 -49.63 -13.95
N PRO A 224 11.97 -50.57 -14.92
CA PRO A 224 12.16 -51.98 -14.61
C PRO A 224 13.51 -52.21 -13.89
N PRO A 225 13.61 -53.19 -12.97
CA PRO A 225 14.86 -53.53 -12.32
C PRO A 225 15.98 -53.89 -13.30
N ALA A 226 17.22 -53.49 -13.00
CA ALA A 226 18.40 -53.75 -13.84
C ALA A 226 18.59 -55.25 -14.16
N SER A 227 18.27 -56.14 -13.21
CA SER A 227 18.32 -57.60 -13.44
C SER A 227 17.34 -58.06 -14.52
N GLN A 228 16.15 -57.47 -14.60
CA GLN A 228 15.16 -57.81 -15.62
C GLN A 228 15.61 -57.35 -17.01
N LEU A 229 16.19 -56.15 -17.10
CA LEU A 229 16.75 -55.62 -18.34
C LEU A 229 17.92 -56.49 -18.84
N ALA A 230 18.83 -56.88 -17.95
CA ALA A 230 19.96 -57.74 -18.28
C ALA A 230 19.52 -59.14 -18.74
N LEU A 231 18.58 -59.79 -18.04
CA LEU A 231 18.04 -61.09 -18.44
C LEU A 231 17.27 -61.03 -19.77
N GLU A 232 16.59 -59.92 -20.06
CA GLU A 232 15.97 -59.71 -21.37
C GLU A 232 17.03 -59.51 -22.47
N ALA A 233 18.06 -58.72 -22.21
CA ALA A 233 19.17 -58.51 -23.14
C ALA A 233 19.91 -59.83 -23.45
N LEU A 234 20.18 -60.66 -22.44
CA LEU A 234 20.76 -61.99 -22.60
C LEU A 234 19.88 -62.89 -23.48
N ARG A 235 18.57 -62.97 -23.21
CA ARG A 235 17.62 -63.74 -24.03
C ARG A 235 17.60 -63.27 -25.48
N ARG A 236 17.60 -61.94 -25.69
CA ARG A 236 17.65 -61.34 -27.04
C ARG A 236 18.96 -61.66 -27.75
N LEU A 237 20.09 -61.70 -27.04
CA LEU A 237 21.38 -62.05 -27.61
C LEU A 237 21.43 -63.53 -28.03
N HIS A 238 20.95 -64.43 -27.17
CA HIS A 238 20.89 -65.87 -27.45
C HIS A 238 20.01 -66.18 -28.67
N ALA A 239 18.83 -65.55 -28.74
CA ALA A 239 17.88 -65.72 -29.85
C ALA A 239 18.42 -65.27 -31.22
N ARG A 240 19.50 -64.50 -31.29
CA ARG A 240 20.11 -64.06 -32.57
C ARG A 240 20.87 -65.19 -33.30
N GLY A 241 21.19 -66.29 -32.61
CA GLY A 241 21.90 -67.44 -33.19
C GLY A 241 23.27 -67.08 -33.79
N LEU A 242 24.01 -66.18 -33.14
CA LEU A 242 25.29 -65.67 -33.67
C LEU A 242 26.39 -66.74 -33.72
N ILE A 243 26.36 -67.69 -32.78
CA ILE A 243 27.29 -68.82 -32.71
C ILE A 243 27.13 -69.75 -33.92
N GLU A 244 25.90 -70.07 -34.31
CA GLU A 244 25.58 -70.88 -35.50
C GLU A 244 26.07 -70.22 -36.80
N LYS A 245 26.08 -68.88 -36.82
CA LYS A 245 26.57 -68.04 -37.93
C LYS A 245 28.09 -67.81 -37.89
N GLN A 246 28.82 -68.48 -36.99
CA GLN A 246 30.26 -68.33 -36.77
C GLN A 246 30.69 -66.90 -36.36
N GLN A 247 29.78 -66.09 -35.81
CA GLN A 247 30.04 -64.72 -35.35
C GLN A 247 30.41 -64.69 -33.85
N PHE A 248 31.46 -65.44 -33.49
CA PHE A 248 31.88 -65.64 -32.09
C PHE A 248 32.33 -64.33 -31.41
N GLU A 249 33.10 -63.50 -32.11
CA GLU A 249 33.58 -62.22 -31.59
C GLU A 249 32.42 -61.29 -31.20
N THR A 250 31.47 -61.10 -32.12
CA THR A 250 30.28 -60.26 -31.87
C THR A 250 29.43 -60.79 -30.72
N TYR A 251 29.33 -62.12 -30.60
CA TYR A 251 28.59 -62.76 -29.52
C TYR A 251 29.25 -62.51 -28.15
N TYR A 252 30.55 -62.79 -27.99
CA TYR A 252 31.25 -62.63 -26.71
C TYR A 252 31.47 -61.16 -26.33
N VAL A 253 31.64 -60.26 -27.30
CA VAL A 253 31.66 -58.80 -27.05
C VAL A 253 30.30 -58.33 -26.52
N SER A 254 29.19 -58.79 -27.11
CA SER A 254 27.86 -58.43 -26.64
C SER A 254 27.54 -59.07 -25.28
N LEU A 255 27.93 -60.33 -25.09
CA LEU A 255 27.66 -61.08 -23.86
C LEU A 255 28.39 -60.46 -22.66
N SER A 256 29.67 -60.13 -22.82
CA SER A 256 30.45 -59.44 -21.78
C SER A 256 29.95 -58.01 -21.54
N ALA A 257 29.52 -57.29 -22.58
CA ALA A 257 28.93 -55.96 -22.43
C ALA A 257 27.66 -55.97 -21.58
N ILE A 258 26.74 -56.92 -21.80
CA ILE A 258 25.50 -57.04 -21.02
C ILE A 258 25.78 -57.28 -19.53
N VAL A 259 26.74 -58.14 -19.21
CA VAL A 259 27.12 -58.42 -17.81
C VAL A 259 27.79 -57.19 -17.16
N ARG A 260 28.61 -56.45 -17.93
CA ARG A 260 29.26 -55.22 -17.46
C ARG A 260 28.25 -54.10 -17.21
N GLU A 261 27.29 -53.89 -18.11
CA GLU A 261 26.21 -52.90 -17.99
C GLU A 261 25.29 -53.21 -16.80
N TYR A 262 24.98 -54.49 -16.58
CA TYR A 262 24.22 -54.92 -15.39
C TYR A 262 24.93 -54.57 -14.08
N LEU A 263 26.25 -54.77 -14.02
CA LEU A 263 27.06 -54.47 -12.83
C LEU A 263 27.36 -52.97 -12.67
N GLU A 264 27.31 -52.17 -13.75
CA GLU A 264 27.45 -50.71 -13.68
C GLU A 264 26.36 -50.10 -12.80
N ASP A 265 25.10 -50.51 -13.00
CA ASP A 265 23.96 -50.03 -12.20
C ASP A 265 24.03 -50.47 -10.73
N GLY A 266 24.57 -51.67 -10.45
CA GLY A 266 24.68 -52.23 -9.09
C GLY A 266 25.88 -51.71 -8.29
N LEU A 267 27.05 -51.66 -8.93
CA LEU A 267 28.34 -51.30 -8.32
C LEU A 267 28.69 -49.80 -8.48
N ASN A 268 27.85 -49.04 -9.19
CA ASN A 268 28.08 -47.62 -9.51
C ASN A 268 29.44 -47.38 -10.19
N LEU A 269 29.80 -48.26 -11.13
CA LEU A 269 31.07 -48.25 -11.88
C LEU A 269 30.80 -47.95 -13.37
N ARG A 270 31.64 -47.14 -14.02
CA ARG A 270 31.56 -46.89 -15.47
C ARG A 270 32.16 -48.03 -16.28
N ALA A 271 31.50 -49.19 -16.27
CA ALA A 271 32.04 -50.43 -16.79
C ALA A 271 32.46 -50.40 -18.29
N PRO A 272 31.75 -49.70 -19.20
CA PRO A 272 32.12 -49.62 -20.62
C PRO A 272 33.42 -48.86 -20.90
N GLU A 273 33.81 -47.94 -20.01
CA GLU A 273 35.02 -47.10 -20.15
C GLU A 273 36.28 -47.75 -19.55
N MET A 274 36.13 -48.89 -18.86
CA MET A 274 37.20 -49.56 -18.12
C MET A 274 37.76 -50.76 -18.89
N THR A 275 39.06 -51.00 -18.74
CA THR A 275 39.67 -52.26 -19.17
C THR A 275 39.19 -53.42 -18.29
N THR A 276 39.32 -54.67 -18.77
CA THR A 276 38.89 -55.85 -18.01
C THR A 276 39.59 -55.95 -16.65
N GLU A 277 40.89 -55.67 -16.59
CA GLU A 277 41.68 -55.69 -15.35
C GLU A 277 41.24 -54.60 -14.37
N GLU A 278 41.03 -53.37 -14.86
CA GLU A 278 40.52 -52.27 -14.04
C GLU A 278 39.13 -52.58 -13.49
N PHE A 279 38.24 -53.13 -14.34
CA PHE A 279 36.89 -53.51 -13.95
C PHE A 279 36.88 -54.58 -12.85
N LEU A 280 37.67 -55.64 -13.01
CA LEU A 280 37.80 -56.70 -12.00
C LEU A 280 38.41 -56.16 -10.70
N SER A 281 39.40 -55.26 -10.78
CA SER A 281 39.99 -54.61 -9.59
C SER A 281 39.00 -53.72 -8.84
N ALA A 282 38.07 -53.08 -9.55
CA ALA A 282 37.03 -52.24 -8.97
C ALA A 282 35.91 -53.10 -8.37
N ALA A 283 35.46 -54.14 -9.09
CA ALA A 283 34.47 -55.10 -8.60
C ALA A 283 34.97 -55.87 -7.36
N ALA A 284 36.27 -56.16 -7.25
CA ALA A 284 36.86 -56.80 -6.08
C ALA A 284 36.88 -55.91 -4.82
N ARG A 285 36.86 -54.58 -5.00
CA ARG A 285 36.83 -53.60 -3.91
C ARG A 285 35.42 -53.35 -3.37
N ASP A 286 34.39 -53.74 -4.12
CA ASP A 286 33.01 -53.65 -3.69
C ASP A 286 32.60 -54.93 -2.91
N HIS A 287 31.95 -54.75 -1.77
CA HIS A 287 31.49 -55.83 -0.89
C HIS A 287 30.18 -56.49 -1.34
N GLN A 288 29.57 -56.01 -2.45
CA GLN A 288 28.33 -56.57 -2.99
C GLN A 288 28.50 -57.95 -3.63
N LEU A 289 29.71 -58.32 -4.07
CA LEU A 289 30.00 -59.62 -4.68
C LEU A 289 30.76 -60.54 -3.69
N SER A 290 30.32 -61.79 -3.57
CA SER A 290 31.08 -62.80 -2.82
C SER A 290 32.39 -63.17 -3.52
N PRO A 291 33.42 -63.66 -2.81
CA PRO A 291 34.69 -64.07 -3.42
C PRO A 291 34.53 -65.10 -4.56
N ILE A 292 33.56 -66.02 -4.42
CA ILE A 292 33.23 -67.03 -5.45
C ILE A 292 32.62 -66.37 -6.69
N GLN A 293 31.76 -65.36 -6.52
CA GLN A 293 31.18 -64.62 -7.64
C GLN A 293 32.23 -63.77 -8.37
N GLN A 294 33.17 -63.17 -7.63
CA GLN A 294 34.28 -62.42 -8.21
C GLN A 294 35.21 -63.32 -9.05
N GLU A 295 35.53 -64.51 -8.55
CA GLU A 295 36.33 -65.50 -9.29
C GLU A 295 35.64 -65.95 -10.59
N ARG A 296 34.34 -66.29 -10.51
CA ARG A 296 33.54 -66.66 -11.69
C ARG A 296 33.44 -65.53 -12.72
N LEU A 297 33.28 -64.29 -12.25
CA LEU A 297 33.26 -63.11 -13.12
C LEU A 297 34.62 -62.91 -13.82
N ALA A 298 35.72 -63.10 -13.10
CA ALA A 298 37.07 -63.00 -13.66
C ALA A 298 37.33 -64.08 -14.71
N GLU A 299 36.94 -65.33 -14.45
CA GLU A 299 37.06 -66.44 -15.40
C GLU A 299 36.24 -66.16 -16.67
N PHE A 300 34.97 -65.76 -16.51
CA PHE A 300 34.08 -65.43 -17.62
C PHE A 300 34.61 -64.29 -18.51
N LEU A 301 35.05 -63.18 -17.90
CA LEU A 301 35.59 -62.05 -18.66
C LEU A 301 36.91 -62.38 -19.34
N SER A 302 37.75 -63.22 -18.71
CA SER A 302 39.01 -63.70 -19.32
C SER A 302 38.73 -64.57 -20.55
N GLN A 303 37.73 -65.46 -20.48
CA GLN A 303 37.29 -66.26 -21.62
C GLN A 303 36.77 -65.37 -22.77
N ALA A 304 35.98 -64.33 -22.46
CA ALA A 304 35.49 -63.39 -23.47
C ALA A 304 36.64 -62.61 -24.13
N ASP A 305 37.66 -62.22 -23.37
CA ASP A 305 38.84 -61.52 -23.90
C ASP A 305 39.71 -62.42 -24.80
N LEU A 306 39.79 -63.73 -24.53
CA LEU A 306 40.45 -64.68 -25.43
C LEU A 306 39.76 -64.75 -26.80
N VAL A 307 38.43 -64.70 -26.83
CA VAL A 307 37.67 -64.67 -28.09
C VAL A 307 37.88 -63.32 -28.82
N LYS A 308 37.78 -62.22 -28.07
CA LYS A 308 37.88 -60.85 -28.59
C LYS A 308 39.28 -60.50 -29.14
N PHE A 309 40.34 -60.88 -28.42
CA PHE A 309 41.71 -60.46 -28.73
C PHE A 309 42.58 -61.58 -29.31
N ALA A 310 42.43 -62.82 -28.81
CA ALA A 310 43.23 -63.96 -29.26
C ALA A 310 42.58 -64.76 -30.41
N ARG A 311 41.45 -64.28 -30.95
CA ARG A 311 40.68 -64.92 -32.03
C ARG A 311 40.32 -66.38 -31.73
N HIS A 312 40.17 -66.71 -30.46
CA HIS A 312 39.75 -68.04 -30.02
C HIS A 312 38.36 -68.35 -30.58
N ARG A 313 38.13 -69.60 -31.01
CA ARG A 313 36.85 -70.06 -31.58
C ARG A 313 36.27 -71.14 -30.67
N PRO A 314 35.45 -70.76 -29.69
CA PRO A 314 34.88 -71.71 -28.76
C PRO A 314 33.85 -72.61 -29.45
N GLY A 315 33.67 -73.81 -28.91
CA GLY A 315 32.62 -74.73 -29.36
C GLY A 315 31.21 -74.23 -29.05
N LEU A 316 30.19 -74.90 -29.61
CA LEU A 316 28.78 -74.58 -29.31
C LEU A 316 28.46 -74.86 -27.83
N GLU A 317 28.99 -75.96 -27.29
CA GLU A 317 28.85 -76.33 -25.86
C GLU A 317 29.51 -75.31 -24.93
N GLU A 318 30.71 -74.84 -25.28
CA GLU A 318 31.44 -73.81 -24.51
C GLU A 318 30.72 -72.45 -24.55
N SER A 319 30.15 -72.09 -25.71
CA SER A 319 29.37 -70.86 -25.86
C SER A 319 28.05 -70.90 -25.08
N GLU A 320 27.41 -72.06 -25.01
CA GLU A 320 26.22 -72.28 -24.20
C GLU A 320 26.57 -72.25 -22.70
N ALA A 321 27.69 -72.85 -22.30
CA ALA A 321 28.18 -72.78 -20.92
C ALA A 321 28.46 -71.33 -20.50
N ALA A 322 29.08 -70.52 -21.37
CA ALA A 322 29.32 -69.10 -21.13
C ALA A 322 28.01 -68.30 -20.99
N TYR A 323 26.99 -68.61 -21.79
CA TYR A 323 25.65 -68.01 -21.67
C TYR A 323 24.99 -68.34 -20.34
N GLN A 324 25.00 -69.63 -19.95
CA GLN A 324 24.42 -70.06 -18.68
C GLN A 324 25.18 -69.47 -17.49
N ALA A 325 26.51 -69.34 -17.58
CA ALA A 325 27.31 -68.68 -16.56
C ALA A 325 26.93 -67.20 -16.40
N ALA A 326 26.79 -66.45 -17.51
CA ALA A 326 26.36 -65.05 -17.49
C ALA A 326 24.94 -64.88 -16.92
N ARG A 327 24.00 -65.72 -17.35
CA ARG A 327 22.62 -65.70 -16.86
C ARG A 327 22.55 -66.02 -15.37
N ARG A 328 23.21 -67.10 -14.94
CA ARG A 328 23.27 -67.52 -13.54
C ARG A 328 23.89 -66.43 -12.66
N PHE A 329 24.93 -65.76 -13.15
CA PHE A 329 25.57 -64.66 -12.44
C PHE A 329 24.58 -63.51 -12.18
N VAL A 330 23.76 -63.10 -13.17
CA VAL A 330 22.73 -62.06 -13.01
C VAL A 330 21.63 -62.51 -12.03
N GLU A 331 21.20 -63.77 -12.09
CA GLU A 331 20.17 -64.32 -11.19
C GLU A 331 20.67 -64.40 -9.73
N GLU A 332 21.92 -64.83 -9.51
CA GLU A 332 22.52 -64.97 -8.16
C GLU A 332 22.88 -63.64 -7.49
N THR A 333 23.05 -62.56 -8.27
CA THR A 333 23.46 -61.23 -7.78
C THR A 333 22.30 -60.25 -7.72
N GLN A 334 21.07 -60.71 -7.99
CA GLN A 334 19.88 -59.87 -7.95
C GLN A 334 19.70 -59.29 -6.53
N PRO A 335 19.57 -57.96 -6.37
CA PRO A 335 19.31 -57.38 -5.06
C PRO A 335 17.95 -57.86 -4.53
N PRO A 336 17.77 -58.00 -3.18
CA PRO A 336 16.49 -58.35 -2.59
C PRO A 336 15.43 -57.39 -3.13
N GLN A 337 14.44 -57.94 -3.84
CA GLN A 337 13.34 -57.14 -4.35
C GLN A 337 12.59 -56.58 -3.14
N ASP A 338 12.60 -55.26 -2.95
CA ASP A 338 11.60 -54.60 -2.09
C ASP A 338 10.24 -54.92 -2.70
N GLN A 339 9.60 -55.95 -2.14
CA GLN A 339 8.22 -56.30 -2.44
C GLN A 339 7.34 -55.12 -2.00
N HIS A 340 7.16 -54.15 -2.88
CA HIS A 340 6.03 -53.23 -2.77
C HIS A 340 4.77 -54.10 -2.86
N PRO A 341 3.94 -54.18 -1.80
CA PRO A 341 2.74 -54.98 -1.84
C PRO A 341 1.86 -54.43 -2.97
N HIS A 342 1.62 -55.28 -3.96
CA HIS A 342 0.67 -55.05 -5.02
C HIS A 342 -0.72 -54.92 -4.39
N ASN A 343 -1.12 -53.70 -4.05
CA ASN A 343 -2.44 -53.45 -3.50
C ASN A 343 -3.45 -53.59 -4.66
N SER A 344 -4.00 -54.79 -4.80
CA SER A 344 -5.15 -55.05 -5.67
C SER A 344 -6.39 -54.47 -5.00
N PRO A 345 -7.13 -53.52 -5.61
CA PRO A 345 -8.44 -53.13 -5.09
C PRO A 345 -9.47 -54.14 -5.60
N GLY A 346 -9.94 -55.05 -4.74
CA GLY A 346 -10.96 -55.99 -5.15
C GLY A 346 -11.46 -56.92 -4.05
N ALA A 347 -12.29 -56.39 -3.15
CA ALA A 347 -13.42 -57.09 -2.53
C ALA A 347 -14.10 -56.18 -1.48
N ALA A 348 -14.90 -55.22 -1.94
CA ALA A 348 -15.94 -54.65 -1.09
C ALA A 348 -17.11 -55.64 -1.10
N ALA A 349 -17.23 -56.42 -0.03
CA ALA A 349 -18.40 -57.24 0.23
C ALA A 349 -19.64 -56.34 0.36
N THR A 350 -20.61 -56.53 -0.52
CA THR A 350 -21.99 -56.06 -0.32
C THR A 350 -22.71 -57.16 0.47
N GLU A 351 -22.83 -56.97 1.78
CA GLU A 351 -23.76 -57.74 2.61
C GLU A 351 -25.14 -57.06 2.51
N VAL A 352 -26.01 -57.69 1.72
CA VAL A 352 -27.46 -57.44 1.71
C VAL A 352 -28.03 -58.22 2.90
N SER A 353 -28.54 -57.50 3.90
CA SER A 353 -29.37 -58.08 4.97
C SER A 353 -30.83 -57.82 4.63
N ASP A 354 -31.45 -58.80 3.97
CA ASP A 354 -32.90 -58.92 3.82
C ASP A 354 -33.50 -59.48 5.11
N ALA A 355 -34.48 -58.76 5.65
CA ALA A 355 -35.43 -59.28 6.62
C ALA A 355 -36.49 -60.16 5.91
N PRO A 356 -37.11 -61.11 6.63
CA PRO A 356 -38.54 -61.26 6.41
C PRO A 356 -39.37 -61.43 7.70
N SER A 357 -40.49 -60.67 7.69
CA SER A 357 -41.84 -60.91 8.22
C SER A 357 -42.05 -61.21 9.71
#